data_AF-A0A0F8CD22-F1
#
_entry.id   AF-A0A0F8CD22-F1
#
_cell.length_a   1.000
_cell.length_b   1.000
_cell.length_c   1.000
_cell.angle_alpha   90.00
_cell.angle_beta   90.00
_cell.angle_gamma   90.00
#
_symmetry.space_group_name_H-M   'P 1'
#
loop_
_entity.id
_entity.type
_entity.pdbx_description
1 polymer ?
#
loop_
_entity_poly.entity_id
_entity_poly.type
_entity_poly.pdbx_seq_one_letter_code
_entity_poly.pdbx_strand_id
1 'polypeptide(L)'
;KKGYRTMNRQVLLFISLLFLDSVCAQVSYSIPEEMAKGSLVGNIAQDLGLEIKRLISGKAKIYTRNNDEYIELNRERGVLLVKERIDREVLCTETALCALHFQIILENPMEFYSVTVQITDINDNAPTFEKSEMKFKISESAITGAKFVLERAADLDVGMNDLQRYELKPTDNFALKLHNNADGNKNVEMVLQKPLDREKQEQISLVLTAVDGGEPQMSGTMLIVITVLDVNDNAPVFTQPTYKATVTENSPKGTVVATVTASDADQGSNSKITYSITNTLDNVRKSFEVNKENGEVLLIGNIDFEKSRNFQINLLASDEGGLTDSCKLIVDVRDVNDNQPEINIMSKSNVISEDAKLSTVVTMINKMCHSY
;
A
#
# COMPACT_ATOMS: atom_id res chain seq x y z
N LYS A 1 76.54 -49.18 15.21
CA LYS A 1 76.89 -50.49 14.64
C LYS A 1 75.90 -50.81 13.53
N LYS A 2 76.37 -50.97 12.30
CA LYS A 2 75.63 -51.53 11.14
C LYS A 2 75.09 -52.92 11.48
N GLY A 3 73.97 -53.32 10.87
CA GLY A 3 73.50 -54.70 10.88
C GLY A 3 72.24 -54.90 10.02
N TYR A 4 72.43 -55.54 8.87
CA TYR A 4 71.48 -55.83 7.80
C TYR A 4 70.69 -57.14 8.05
N ARG A 5 69.60 -57.31 7.25
CA ARG A 5 68.95 -58.59 6.83
C ARG A 5 68.14 -59.33 7.92
N THR A 6 67.01 -60.00 7.66
CA THR A 6 66.36 -60.50 6.43
C THR A 6 64.94 -60.96 6.79
N MET A 7 64.00 -60.81 5.86
CA MET A 7 62.70 -61.49 5.87
C MET A 7 62.87 -63.01 6.02
N ASN A 8 61.98 -63.64 6.79
CA ASN A 8 61.57 -65.01 6.52
C ASN A 8 60.09 -65.23 6.81
N ARG A 9 59.44 -65.86 5.82
CA ARG A 9 58.05 -66.32 5.75
C ARG A 9 57.69 -67.22 6.94
N GLN A 10 56.50 -67.05 7.48
CA GLN A 10 55.67 -68.21 7.83
C GLN A 10 54.35 -68.13 7.09
N VAL A 11 54.14 -69.15 6.27
CA VAL A 11 52.89 -69.45 5.58
C VAL A 11 51.99 -70.13 6.60
N LEU A 12 50.89 -69.49 6.98
CA LEU A 12 49.73 -70.21 7.50
C LEU A 12 48.68 -70.23 6.38
N LEU A 13 48.56 -71.40 5.73
CA LEU A 13 47.38 -71.77 4.98
C LEU A 13 46.22 -71.84 5.99
N PHE A 14 45.29 -70.89 5.91
CA PHE A 14 43.91 -71.16 6.26
C PHE A 14 43.11 -71.18 4.97
N ILE A 15 42.79 -72.40 4.53
CA ILE A 15 41.77 -72.64 3.52
C ILE A 15 40.44 -72.23 4.17
N SER A 16 40.00 -71.02 3.87
CA SER A 16 38.62 -70.60 4.05
C SER A 16 38.02 -70.45 2.66
N LEU A 17 37.39 -71.53 2.21
CA LEU A 17 36.44 -71.54 1.10
C LEU A 17 35.15 -70.91 1.62
N LEU A 18 35.01 -69.60 1.46
CA LEU A 18 33.72 -68.91 1.44
C LEU A 18 33.78 -67.88 0.32
N PHE A 19 33.23 -68.26 -0.83
CA PHE A 19 32.87 -67.32 -1.89
C PHE A 19 31.82 -66.35 -1.33
N LEU A 20 32.20 -65.09 -1.21
CA LEU A 20 31.29 -63.99 -0.90
C LEU A 20 31.67 -62.79 -1.77
N ASP A 21 31.78 -63.01 -3.07
CA ASP A 21 31.77 -61.92 -4.05
C ASP A 21 30.32 -61.58 -4.38
N SER A 22 29.57 -61.09 -3.38
CA SER A 22 28.40 -60.27 -3.68
C SER A 22 28.92 -58.84 -3.83
N VAL A 23 29.57 -58.56 -4.96
CA VAL A 23 29.88 -57.19 -5.36
C VAL A 23 28.53 -56.50 -5.54
N CYS A 24 28.10 -55.74 -4.54
CA CYS A 24 26.95 -54.85 -4.68
C CYS A 24 27.44 -53.66 -5.51
N ALA A 25 27.49 -53.83 -6.83
CA ALA A 25 27.87 -52.75 -7.72
C ALA A 25 26.72 -51.74 -7.78
N GLN A 26 27.01 -50.53 -7.30
CA GLN A 26 26.09 -49.39 -7.31
C GLN A 26 26.66 -48.33 -8.26
N VAL A 27 25.82 -47.81 -9.15
CA VAL A 27 26.16 -46.71 -10.05
C VAL A 27 25.20 -45.56 -9.82
N SER A 28 25.72 -44.34 -9.90
CA SER A 28 24.92 -43.14 -9.81
C SER A 28 25.17 -42.22 -11.00
N TYR A 29 24.08 -41.66 -11.53
CA TYR A 29 24.09 -40.64 -12.58
C TYR A 29 23.38 -39.39 -12.09
N SER A 30 23.66 -38.26 -12.74
CA SER A 30 22.96 -37.00 -12.52
C SER A 30 22.50 -36.49 -13.88
N ILE A 31 21.22 -36.21 -14.01
CA ILE A 31 20.63 -35.65 -15.22
C ILE A 31 19.74 -34.46 -14.89
N PRO A 32 19.69 -33.43 -15.75
CA PRO A 32 18.66 -32.42 -15.65
C PRO A 32 17.29 -33.01 -15.91
N GLU A 33 16.28 -32.41 -15.30
CA GLU A 33 14.91 -32.65 -15.69
C GLU A 33 14.60 -32.12 -17.09
N GLU A 34 13.38 -32.36 -17.56
CA GLU A 34 12.88 -31.88 -18.86
C GLU A 34 13.68 -32.32 -20.09
N MET A 35 14.53 -33.34 -19.92
CA MET A 35 15.24 -34.00 -21.03
C MET A 35 14.26 -34.67 -22.00
N ALA A 36 14.53 -34.50 -23.29
CA ALA A 36 13.72 -35.10 -24.34
C ALA A 36 13.74 -36.65 -24.28
N LYS A 37 12.64 -37.28 -24.67
CA LYS A 37 12.57 -38.74 -24.81
C LYS A 37 13.69 -39.26 -25.73
N GLY A 38 14.35 -40.34 -25.29
CA GLY A 38 15.49 -40.96 -25.97
C GLY A 38 16.84 -40.34 -25.63
N SER A 39 16.88 -39.32 -24.77
CA SER A 39 18.14 -38.72 -24.32
C SER A 39 18.97 -39.72 -23.50
N LEU A 40 20.30 -39.62 -23.61
CA LEU A 40 21.23 -40.50 -22.93
C LEU A 40 21.36 -40.11 -21.46
N VAL A 41 21.17 -41.08 -20.56
CA VAL A 41 21.41 -40.94 -19.12
C VAL A 41 22.83 -41.37 -18.75
N GLY A 42 23.28 -42.51 -19.29
CA GLY A 42 24.59 -43.05 -18.96
C GLY A 42 24.89 -44.38 -19.66
N ASN A 43 26.17 -44.76 -19.71
CA ASN A 43 26.62 -46.02 -20.31
C ASN A 43 26.80 -47.10 -19.24
N ILE A 44 25.68 -47.73 -18.88
CA ILE A 44 25.65 -48.69 -17.77
C ILE A 44 26.48 -49.95 -18.03
N ALA A 45 26.60 -50.37 -19.30
CA ALA A 45 27.46 -51.50 -19.66
C ALA A 45 28.93 -51.20 -19.36
N GLN A 46 29.40 -50.03 -19.77
CA GLN A 46 30.77 -49.59 -19.52
C GLN A 46 31.03 -49.37 -18.03
N ASP A 47 30.13 -48.68 -17.34
CA ASP A 47 30.34 -48.27 -15.94
C ASP A 47 30.28 -49.45 -14.96
N LEU A 48 29.51 -50.50 -15.28
CA LEU A 48 29.46 -51.75 -14.52
C LEU A 48 30.46 -52.81 -15.02
N GLY A 49 31.22 -52.54 -16.10
CA GLY A 49 32.11 -53.53 -16.72
C GLY A 49 31.38 -54.73 -17.32
N LEU A 50 30.12 -54.57 -17.73
CA LEU A 50 29.28 -55.60 -18.33
C LEU A 50 29.45 -55.63 -19.84
N GLU A 51 29.65 -56.83 -20.40
CA GLU A 51 29.60 -57.01 -21.85
C GLU A 51 28.17 -56.86 -22.38
N ILE A 52 28.00 -56.19 -23.53
CA ILE A 52 26.67 -56.05 -24.19
C ILE A 52 26.01 -57.41 -24.44
N LYS A 53 26.80 -58.42 -24.82
CA LYS A 53 26.31 -59.80 -24.99
C LYS A 53 25.68 -60.35 -23.71
N ARG A 54 26.23 -60.01 -22.54
CA ARG A 54 25.72 -60.44 -21.24
C ARG A 54 24.38 -59.76 -20.90
N LEU A 55 24.21 -58.47 -21.24
CA LEU A 55 22.92 -57.78 -21.08
C LEU A 55 21.80 -58.44 -21.92
N ILE A 56 22.13 -58.87 -23.14
CA ILE A 56 21.18 -59.54 -24.03
C ILE A 56 20.91 -60.98 -23.56
N SER A 57 21.96 -61.78 -23.35
CA SER A 57 21.84 -63.20 -22.97
C SER A 57 21.21 -63.37 -21.59
N GLY A 58 21.52 -62.45 -20.66
CA GLY A 58 20.94 -62.39 -19.33
C GLY A 58 19.59 -61.69 -19.29
N LYS A 59 18.98 -61.33 -20.43
CA LYS A 59 17.67 -60.67 -20.50
C LYS A 59 17.53 -59.51 -19.51
N ALA A 60 18.55 -58.64 -19.45
CA ALA A 60 18.60 -57.55 -18.49
C ALA A 60 17.31 -56.71 -18.50
N LYS A 61 16.75 -56.46 -17.32
CA LYS A 61 15.53 -55.67 -17.13
C LYS A 61 15.69 -54.70 -15.98
N ILE A 62 15.06 -53.53 -16.10
CA ILE A 62 14.92 -52.59 -15.00
C ILE A 62 13.75 -53.04 -14.11
N TYR A 63 13.95 -52.98 -12.81
CA TYR A 63 12.93 -53.18 -11.80
C TYR A 63 12.84 -51.93 -10.92
N THR A 64 11.66 -51.29 -10.94
CA THR A 64 11.32 -50.14 -10.10
C THR A 64 10.28 -50.55 -9.07
N ARG A 65 10.27 -49.90 -7.90
CA ARG A 65 9.33 -50.21 -6.82
C ARG A 65 7.89 -49.77 -7.13
N ASN A 66 7.75 -48.65 -7.82
CA ASN A 66 6.47 -47.96 -8.02
C ASN A 66 5.89 -48.15 -9.43
N ASN A 67 6.52 -48.99 -10.28
CA ASN A 67 6.11 -49.25 -11.66
C ASN A 67 6.10 -48.01 -12.58
N ASP A 68 6.60 -46.87 -12.12
CA ASP A 68 6.91 -45.70 -12.93
C ASP A 68 8.19 -45.97 -13.74
N GLU A 69 8.11 -45.84 -15.06
CA GLU A 69 9.19 -46.16 -15.99
C GLU A 69 9.67 -44.88 -16.72
N TYR A 70 10.32 -43.97 -15.98
CA TYR A 70 10.94 -42.79 -16.58
C TYR A 70 12.23 -43.12 -17.37
N ILE A 71 12.91 -44.20 -17.01
CA ILE A 71 14.18 -44.64 -17.60
C ILE A 71 14.02 -46.01 -18.24
N GLU A 72 14.57 -46.17 -19.45
CA GLU A 72 14.63 -47.45 -20.15
C GLU A 72 16.07 -47.92 -20.39
N LEU A 73 16.27 -49.24 -20.47
CA LEU A 73 17.55 -49.87 -20.77
C LEU A 73 17.60 -50.28 -22.25
N ASN A 74 18.49 -49.66 -23.02
CA ASN A 74 18.83 -50.14 -24.35
C ASN A 74 19.91 -51.24 -24.25
N ARG A 75 19.45 -52.50 -24.29
CA ARG A 75 20.32 -53.69 -24.16
C ARG A 75 21.31 -53.88 -25.30
N GLU A 76 21.00 -53.38 -26.50
CA GLU A 76 21.87 -53.51 -27.68
C GLU A 76 23.04 -52.54 -27.63
N ARG A 77 22.84 -51.38 -27.00
CA ARG A 77 23.84 -50.33 -26.86
C ARG A 77 24.48 -50.29 -25.48
N GLY A 78 23.88 -50.94 -24.49
CA GLY A 78 24.37 -50.95 -23.11
C GLY A 78 24.16 -49.63 -22.38
N VAL A 79 23.17 -48.83 -22.78
CA VAL A 79 22.95 -47.48 -22.27
C VAL A 79 21.56 -47.32 -21.64
N LEU A 80 21.45 -46.40 -20.69
CA LEU A 80 20.18 -45.94 -20.12
C LEU A 80 19.69 -44.72 -20.90
N LEU A 81 18.40 -44.71 -21.25
CA LEU A 81 17.76 -43.64 -21.99
C LEU A 81 16.53 -43.12 -21.23
N VAL A 82 16.20 -41.85 -21.42
CA VAL A 82 14.97 -41.25 -20.93
C VAL A 82 13.78 -41.80 -21.73
N LYS A 83 12.84 -42.47 -21.06
CA LYS A 83 11.65 -43.07 -21.69
C LYS A 83 10.48 -42.08 -21.77
N GLU A 84 10.30 -41.29 -20.72
CA GLU A 84 9.27 -40.25 -20.59
C GLU A 84 9.88 -38.99 -19.99
N ARG A 85 9.30 -37.83 -20.31
CA ARG A 85 9.75 -36.54 -19.78
C ARG A 85 9.64 -36.56 -18.26
N ILE A 86 10.71 -36.16 -17.57
CA ILE A 86 10.79 -36.14 -16.11
C ILE A 86 10.55 -34.69 -15.69
N ASP A 87 9.49 -34.49 -14.94
CA ASP A 87 9.11 -33.23 -14.28
C ASP A 87 9.38 -33.46 -12.78
N ARG A 88 10.35 -32.72 -12.24
CA ARG A 88 10.85 -32.91 -10.88
C ARG A 88 9.81 -32.44 -9.88
N GLU A 89 9.08 -31.37 -10.17
CA GLU A 89 8.08 -30.75 -9.30
C GLU A 89 6.91 -31.72 -9.07
N VAL A 90 6.52 -32.47 -10.10
CA VAL A 90 5.50 -33.53 -9.98
C VAL A 90 6.03 -34.76 -9.24
N LEU A 91 7.27 -35.16 -9.50
CA LEU A 91 7.85 -36.39 -8.94
C LEU A 91 8.24 -36.25 -7.46
N CYS A 92 8.85 -35.11 -7.13
CA CYS A 92 9.56 -34.88 -5.88
C CYS A 92 9.03 -33.66 -5.11
N THR A 93 8.12 -32.87 -5.67
CA THR A 93 7.55 -31.67 -5.03
C THR A 93 8.67 -30.73 -4.53
N GLU A 94 8.56 -30.23 -3.30
CA GLU A 94 9.51 -29.29 -2.69
C GLU A 94 10.76 -29.98 -2.10
N THR A 95 10.97 -31.27 -2.34
CA THR A 95 12.12 -31.98 -1.74
C THR A 95 13.43 -31.64 -2.45
N ALA A 96 14.41 -31.14 -1.69
CA ALA A 96 15.71 -30.73 -2.21
C ALA A 96 16.56 -31.88 -2.80
N LEU A 97 16.24 -33.13 -2.50
CA LEU A 97 16.94 -34.31 -3.00
C LEU A 97 15.95 -35.17 -3.80
N CYS A 98 15.99 -35.03 -5.12
CA CYS A 98 15.18 -35.83 -6.04
C CYS A 98 16.04 -36.90 -6.71
N ALA A 99 15.68 -38.17 -6.53
CA ALA A 99 16.40 -39.28 -7.14
C ALA A 99 15.48 -40.46 -7.48
N LEU A 100 15.70 -41.04 -8.66
CA LEU A 100 15.09 -42.28 -9.09
C LEU A 100 15.98 -43.45 -8.67
N HIS A 101 15.41 -44.38 -7.90
CA HIS A 101 16.10 -45.59 -7.45
C HIS A 101 15.49 -46.82 -8.12
N PHE A 102 16.33 -47.58 -8.82
CA PHE A 102 15.92 -48.83 -9.47
C PHE A 102 17.05 -49.85 -9.51
N GLN A 103 16.70 -51.10 -9.83
CA GLN A 103 17.65 -52.19 -9.96
C GLN A 103 17.64 -52.74 -11.38
N ILE A 104 18.81 -53.08 -11.91
CA ILE A 104 18.94 -53.85 -13.13
C ILE A 104 19.17 -55.32 -12.74
N ILE A 105 18.31 -56.19 -13.24
CA ILE A 105 18.32 -57.63 -12.94
C ILE A 105 18.73 -58.37 -14.20
N LEU A 106 19.76 -59.21 -14.11
CA LEU A 106 20.16 -60.15 -15.15
C LEU A 106 19.78 -61.57 -14.70
N GLU A 107 19.32 -62.39 -15.63
CA GLU A 107 18.96 -63.79 -15.44
C GLU A 107 20.12 -64.71 -15.84
N ASN A 108 20.23 -65.88 -15.20
CA ASN A 108 21.12 -66.99 -15.57
C ASN A 108 22.61 -66.62 -15.81
N PRO A 109 23.44 -66.43 -14.76
CA PRO A 109 23.09 -66.40 -13.32
C PRO A 109 22.35 -65.12 -12.93
N MET A 110 21.67 -65.15 -11.77
CA MET A 110 20.99 -63.96 -11.25
C MET A 110 21.99 -62.95 -10.70
N GLU A 111 21.95 -61.73 -11.22
CA GLU A 111 22.77 -60.60 -10.77
C GLU A 111 21.89 -59.35 -10.60
N PHE A 112 22.22 -58.53 -9.60
CA PHE A 112 21.47 -57.32 -9.26
C PHE A 112 22.42 -56.13 -9.19
N TYR A 113 22.09 -55.08 -9.92
CA TYR A 113 22.85 -53.84 -9.95
C TYR A 113 21.96 -52.69 -9.50
N SER A 114 22.36 -51.98 -8.45
CA SER A 114 21.57 -50.85 -7.95
C SER A 114 21.97 -49.58 -8.69
N VAL A 115 20.99 -48.87 -9.24
CA VAL A 115 21.21 -47.62 -9.99
C VAL A 115 20.43 -46.49 -9.32
N THR A 116 21.09 -45.36 -9.14
CA THR A 116 20.48 -44.13 -8.62
C THR A 116 20.69 -42.99 -9.61
N VAL A 117 19.60 -42.45 -10.14
CA VAL A 117 19.65 -41.30 -11.04
C VAL A 117 19.16 -40.08 -10.27
N GLN A 118 20.07 -39.17 -9.94
CA GLN A 118 19.74 -37.88 -9.34
C GLN A 118 19.16 -36.97 -10.43
N ILE A 119 18.01 -36.36 -10.13
CA ILE A 119 17.36 -35.38 -11.00
C ILE A 119 17.77 -34.00 -10.51
N THR A 120 18.43 -33.24 -11.37
CA THR A 120 18.81 -31.85 -11.08
C THR A 120 17.75 -30.91 -11.64
N ASP A 121 17.38 -29.96 -10.79
CA ASP A 121 16.40 -28.91 -11.04
C ASP A 121 16.79 -27.98 -12.20
N ILE A 122 15.81 -27.58 -13.00
CA ILE A 122 15.91 -26.53 -14.01
C ILE A 122 14.98 -25.37 -13.59
N ASN A 123 15.39 -24.13 -13.87
CA ASN A 123 14.54 -22.96 -13.66
C ASN A 123 13.46 -22.86 -14.74
N ASP A 124 12.37 -23.62 -14.61
CA ASP A 124 11.25 -23.62 -15.54
C ASP A 124 9.91 -23.22 -14.89
N ASN A 125 9.90 -23.02 -13.58
CA ASN A 125 8.80 -22.36 -12.88
C ASN A 125 9.19 -20.92 -12.53
N ALA A 126 8.19 -20.05 -12.51
CA ALA A 126 8.37 -18.67 -12.08
C ALA A 126 7.71 -18.49 -10.72
N PRO A 127 8.19 -17.55 -9.88
CA PRO A 127 7.48 -17.18 -8.67
C PRO A 127 6.07 -16.70 -9.00
N THR A 128 5.05 -17.19 -8.29
CA THR A 128 3.64 -16.83 -8.50
C THR A 128 2.97 -16.40 -7.20
N PHE A 129 2.09 -15.40 -7.29
CA PHE A 129 1.20 -15.02 -6.20
C PHE A 129 -0.17 -15.69 -6.41
N GLU A 130 -0.84 -16.09 -5.33
CA GLU A 130 -2.20 -16.64 -5.40
C GLU A 130 -3.17 -15.57 -5.92
N LYS A 131 -2.93 -14.31 -5.54
CA LYS A 131 -3.70 -13.15 -5.97
C LYS A 131 -2.90 -12.23 -6.87
N SER A 132 -3.57 -11.73 -7.91
CA SER A 132 -3.02 -10.68 -8.79
C SER A 132 -3.06 -9.29 -8.15
N GLU A 133 -3.97 -9.07 -7.18
CA GLU A 133 -4.10 -7.81 -6.45
C GLU A 133 -4.37 -7.98 -4.96
N MET A 134 -3.85 -7.04 -4.16
CA MET A 134 -4.11 -6.91 -2.74
C MET A 134 -4.55 -5.47 -2.42
N LYS A 135 -5.62 -5.32 -1.63
CA LYS A 135 -6.21 -4.01 -1.32
C LYS A 135 -6.05 -3.68 0.16
N PHE A 136 -5.56 -2.47 0.45
CA PHE A 136 -5.47 -1.93 1.80
C PHE A 136 -6.29 -0.64 1.93
N LYS A 137 -6.82 -0.43 3.12
CA LYS A 137 -7.41 0.84 3.54
C LYS A 137 -6.60 1.33 4.74
N ILE A 138 -5.86 2.43 4.56
CA ILE A 138 -4.90 2.92 5.57
C ILE A 138 -5.28 4.35 5.91
N SER A 139 -5.49 4.63 7.21
CA SER A 139 -5.72 5.98 7.71
C SER A 139 -4.53 6.90 7.41
N GLU A 140 -4.77 8.14 7.01
CA GLU A 140 -3.66 9.08 6.81
C GLU A 140 -2.93 9.43 8.11
N SER A 141 -3.64 9.34 9.24
CA SER A 141 -3.06 9.41 10.59
C SER A 141 -2.25 8.18 11.01
N ALA A 142 -2.04 7.21 10.11
CA ALA A 142 -1.20 6.04 10.40
C ALA A 142 0.24 6.48 10.71
N ILE A 143 0.76 5.98 11.83
CA ILE A 143 2.11 6.31 12.27
C ILE A 143 3.17 5.67 11.37
N THR A 144 4.25 6.41 11.13
CA THR A 144 5.44 5.87 10.48
C THR A 144 5.98 4.69 11.29
N GLY A 145 6.36 3.62 10.60
CA GLY A 145 6.75 2.34 11.21
C GLY A 145 5.62 1.32 11.31
N ALA A 146 4.37 1.72 11.02
CA ALA A 146 3.26 0.76 10.87
C ALA A 146 3.59 -0.30 9.81
N LYS A 147 3.23 -1.55 10.10
CA LYS A 147 3.58 -2.73 9.30
C LYS A 147 2.31 -3.35 8.72
N PHE A 148 2.39 -3.78 7.47
CA PHE A 148 1.31 -4.45 6.76
C PHE A 148 1.87 -5.73 6.14
N VAL A 149 1.29 -6.87 6.52
CA VAL A 149 1.71 -8.19 6.05
C VAL A 149 1.28 -8.35 4.58
N LEU A 150 2.19 -8.84 3.76
CA LEU A 150 1.97 -9.16 2.36
C LEU A 150 1.93 -10.67 2.16
N GLU A 151 1.31 -11.09 1.06
CA GLU A 151 1.30 -12.48 0.63
C GLU A 151 2.66 -12.87 0.06
N ARG A 152 3.09 -14.10 0.36
CA ARG A 152 4.34 -14.65 -0.15
C ARG A 152 4.05 -15.35 -1.47
N ALA A 153 4.82 -15.02 -2.51
CA ALA A 153 4.86 -15.81 -3.73
C ALA A 153 5.35 -17.24 -3.45
N ALA A 154 4.83 -18.21 -4.20
CA ALA A 154 5.27 -19.59 -4.24
C ALA A 154 6.07 -19.83 -5.52
N ASP A 155 7.14 -20.60 -5.39
CA ASP A 155 7.94 -21.13 -6.50
C ASP A 155 8.07 -22.63 -6.28
N LEU A 156 8.01 -23.41 -7.35
CA LEU A 156 8.05 -24.88 -7.27
C LEU A 156 9.48 -25.42 -7.44
N ASP A 157 10.37 -24.59 -7.97
CA ASP A 157 11.79 -24.89 -8.14
C ASP A 157 12.50 -24.93 -6.78
N VAL A 158 13.69 -25.51 -6.72
CA VAL A 158 14.45 -25.65 -5.47
C VAL A 158 15.82 -24.98 -5.50
N GLY A 159 16.32 -24.63 -4.31
CA GLY A 159 17.68 -24.13 -4.17
C GLY A 159 17.85 -22.71 -4.70
N MET A 160 18.63 -22.55 -5.78
CA MET A 160 18.90 -21.23 -6.38
C MET A 160 17.76 -20.78 -7.31
N ASN A 161 17.06 -21.73 -7.91
CA ASN A 161 15.94 -21.48 -8.82
C ASN A 161 14.64 -21.19 -8.04
N ASP A 162 14.58 -21.53 -6.75
CA ASP A 162 13.50 -21.05 -5.87
C ASP A 162 13.54 -19.51 -5.72
N LEU A 163 12.45 -18.96 -5.24
CA LEU A 163 12.28 -17.58 -4.82
C LEU A 163 13.41 -17.07 -3.90
N GLN A 164 14.18 -16.11 -4.41
CA GLN A 164 15.31 -15.53 -3.68
C GLN A 164 14.99 -14.19 -3.02
N ARG A 165 14.28 -13.29 -3.73
CA ARG A 165 14.06 -11.92 -3.24
C ARG A 165 12.72 -11.35 -3.64
N TYR A 166 12.38 -10.26 -2.96
CA TYR A 166 11.25 -9.41 -3.28
C TYR A 166 11.69 -7.97 -3.52
N GLU A 167 10.99 -7.29 -4.41
CA GLU A 167 11.16 -5.87 -4.71
C GLU A 167 9.80 -5.18 -4.64
N LEU A 168 9.74 -3.99 -4.03
CA LEU A 168 8.53 -3.17 -3.96
C LEU A 168 8.79 -1.86 -4.67
N LYS A 169 7.90 -1.46 -5.60
CA LYS A 169 8.00 -0.18 -6.32
C LYS A 169 6.63 0.48 -6.46
N PRO A 170 6.49 1.81 -6.35
CA PRO A 170 7.50 2.77 -5.87
C PRO A 170 7.76 2.64 -4.36
N THR A 171 8.85 3.24 -3.86
CA THR A 171 9.30 3.16 -2.45
C THR A 171 9.13 4.48 -1.68
N ASP A 172 8.29 5.40 -2.18
CA ASP A 172 8.20 6.76 -1.65
C ASP A 172 7.64 6.82 -0.22
N ASN A 173 6.50 6.16 0.01
CA ASN A 173 5.82 6.09 1.30
C ASN A 173 6.09 4.77 2.03
N PHE A 174 6.40 3.69 1.31
CA PHE A 174 6.52 2.34 1.85
C PHE A 174 7.86 1.71 1.52
N ALA A 175 8.41 0.96 2.47
CA ALA A 175 9.59 0.13 2.27
C ALA A 175 9.26 -1.33 2.57
N LEU A 176 9.86 -2.23 1.81
CA LEU A 176 9.73 -3.66 2.04
C LEU A 176 10.67 -4.12 3.16
N LYS A 177 10.18 -4.95 4.08
CA LYS A 177 10.98 -5.64 5.08
C LYS A 177 10.67 -7.13 5.06
N LEU A 178 11.74 -7.92 5.06
CA LEU A 178 11.68 -9.37 5.16
C LEU A 178 12.03 -9.74 6.60
N HIS A 179 11.14 -10.49 7.26
CA HIS A 179 11.39 -10.98 8.60
C HIS A 179 11.50 -12.51 8.58
N ASN A 180 12.63 -13.02 9.07
CA ASN A 180 12.80 -14.45 9.27
C ASN A 180 12.26 -14.79 10.67
N ASN A 181 11.13 -15.49 10.72
CA ASN A 181 10.60 -15.99 11.97
C ASN A 181 11.50 -17.10 12.51
N ALA A 182 11.50 -17.28 13.84
CA ALA A 182 12.25 -18.35 14.50
C ALA A 182 11.83 -19.76 14.03
N ASP A 183 10.61 -19.89 13.50
CA ASP A 183 10.06 -21.12 12.93
C ASP A 183 10.58 -21.42 11.50
N GLY A 184 11.44 -20.56 10.95
CA GLY A 184 11.97 -20.68 9.59
C GLY A 184 11.11 -19.99 8.52
N ASN A 185 9.86 -19.60 8.84
CA ASN A 185 8.98 -18.88 7.92
C ASN A 185 9.46 -17.44 7.65
N LYS A 186 9.55 -17.06 6.39
CA LYS A 186 9.89 -15.70 5.96
C LYS A 186 8.61 -14.90 5.74
N ASN A 187 8.35 -13.90 6.59
CA ASN A 187 7.26 -12.96 6.39
C ASN A 187 7.72 -11.78 5.53
N VAL A 188 6.86 -11.38 4.59
CA VAL A 188 7.04 -10.20 3.76
C VAL A 188 6.13 -9.11 4.30
N GLU A 189 6.69 -7.98 4.72
CA GLU A 189 5.95 -6.84 5.27
C GLU A 189 6.26 -5.58 4.47
N MET A 190 5.25 -4.77 4.15
CA MET A 190 5.49 -3.37 3.80
C MET A 190 5.38 -2.51 5.06
N VAL A 191 6.28 -1.54 5.19
CA VAL A 191 6.39 -0.66 6.35
C VAL A 191 6.29 0.78 5.92
N LEU A 192 5.35 1.51 6.50
CA LEU A 192 5.15 2.93 6.24
C LEU A 192 6.39 3.74 6.70
N GLN A 193 7.05 4.45 5.79
CA GLN A 193 8.25 5.24 6.06
C GLN A 193 7.95 6.74 6.15
N LYS A 194 6.98 7.22 5.38
CA LYS A 194 6.55 8.62 5.37
C LYS A 194 5.07 8.71 5.70
N PRO A 195 4.62 9.79 6.36
CA PRO A 195 3.20 10.00 6.60
C PRO A 195 2.43 9.98 5.27
N LEU A 196 1.18 9.56 5.36
CA LEU A 196 0.22 9.63 4.27
C LEU A 196 -0.55 10.95 4.41
N ASP A 197 -1.12 11.40 3.30
CA ASP A 197 -1.86 12.64 3.16
C ASP A 197 -2.84 12.42 2.02
N ARG A 198 -4.12 12.28 2.36
CA ARG A 198 -5.20 11.93 1.44
C ARG A 198 -5.48 13.10 0.49
N GLU A 199 -5.44 14.33 1.00
CA GLU A 199 -5.63 15.58 0.23
C GLU A 199 -4.59 15.69 -0.89
N LYS A 200 -3.37 15.19 -0.66
CA LYS A 200 -2.32 15.11 -1.67
C LYS A 200 -2.46 13.88 -2.58
N GLN A 201 -2.75 12.70 -2.02
CA GLN A 201 -2.85 11.46 -2.77
C GLN A 201 -3.80 10.45 -2.10
N GLU A 202 -5.05 10.40 -2.57
CA GLU A 202 -6.10 9.49 -2.07
C GLU A 202 -5.81 8.01 -2.35
N GLN A 203 -5.13 7.69 -3.45
CA GLN A 203 -4.84 6.31 -3.85
C GLN A 203 -3.37 6.12 -4.23
N ILE A 204 -2.77 5.06 -3.68
CA ILE A 204 -1.39 4.66 -3.95
C ILE A 204 -1.40 3.24 -4.53
N SER A 205 -0.75 3.07 -5.68
CA SER A 205 -0.58 1.77 -6.33
C SER A 205 0.90 1.36 -6.28
N LEU A 206 1.18 0.22 -5.68
CA LEU A 206 2.51 -0.38 -5.60
C LEU A 206 2.52 -1.70 -6.36
N VAL A 207 3.68 -2.10 -6.85
CA VAL A 207 3.93 -3.39 -7.48
C VAL A 207 4.94 -4.13 -6.61
N LEU A 208 4.52 -5.30 -6.12
CA LEU A 208 5.40 -6.26 -5.46
C LEU A 208 5.88 -7.25 -6.52
N THR A 209 7.19 -7.39 -6.66
CA THR A 209 7.82 -8.33 -7.58
C THR A 209 8.57 -9.38 -6.77
N ALA A 210 8.27 -10.65 -7.02
CA ALA A 210 9.01 -11.81 -6.52
C ALA A 210 9.97 -12.26 -7.62
N VAL A 211 11.23 -12.55 -7.26
CA VAL A 211 12.26 -12.92 -8.23
C VAL A 211 13.04 -14.14 -7.75
N ASP A 212 13.17 -15.13 -8.63
CA ASP A 212 14.00 -16.31 -8.44
C ASP A 212 15.51 -15.97 -8.55
N GLY A 213 16.36 -16.99 -8.44
CA GLY A 213 17.80 -16.88 -8.65
C GLY A 213 18.32 -17.64 -9.86
N GLY A 214 17.43 -18.18 -10.71
CA GLY A 214 17.81 -18.98 -11.86
C GLY A 214 18.38 -18.18 -13.04
N GLU A 215 18.84 -18.90 -14.05
CA GLU A 215 19.32 -18.35 -15.32
C GLU A 215 18.62 -19.04 -16.52
N PRO A 216 17.74 -18.35 -17.27
CA PRO A 216 17.36 -16.94 -17.13
C PRO A 216 16.49 -16.71 -15.89
N GLN A 217 16.65 -15.53 -15.29
CA GLN A 217 15.89 -15.13 -14.11
C GLN A 217 14.40 -14.93 -14.47
N MET A 218 13.49 -15.51 -13.69
CA MET A 218 12.05 -15.34 -13.81
C MET A 218 11.49 -14.57 -12.62
N SER A 219 10.30 -13.98 -12.81
CA SER A 219 9.67 -13.13 -11.80
C SER A 219 8.16 -13.15 -11.87
N GLY A 220 7.52 -13.08 -10.72
CA GLY A 220 6.08 -12.84 -10.56
C GLY A 220 5.79 -11.45 -10.01
N THR A 221 4.61 -10.91 -10.32
CA THR A 221 4.19 -9.59 -9.81
C THR A 221 2.78 -9.62 -9.25
N MET A 222 2.55 -8.86 -8.17
CA MET A 222 1.23 -8.58 -7.60
C MET A 222 1.05 -7.07 -7.43
N LEU A 223 -0.15 -6.58 -7.77
CA LEU A 223 -0.53 -5.18 -7.56
C LEU A 223 -1.01 -4.98 -6.11
N ILE A 224 -0.55 -3.92 -5.46
CA ILE A 224 -1.01 -3.50 -4.14
C ILE A 224 -1.70 -2.15 -4.31
N VAL A 225 -3.00 -2.09 -4.02
CA VAL A 225 -3.80 -0.87 -4.11
C VAL A 225 -4.15 -0.40 -2.70
N ILE A 226 -3.71 0.81 -2.36
CA ILE A 226 -3.90 1.41 -1.05
C ILE A 226 -4.86 2.58 -1.23
N THR A 227 -6.00 2.52 -0.56
CA THR A 227 -6.91 3.66 -0.38
C THR A 227 -6.56 4.34 0.94
N VAL A 228 -6.18 5.61 0.87
CA VAL A 228 -5.94 6.43 2.05
C VAL A 228 -7.29 6.84 2.63
N LEU A 229 -7.51 6.61 3.92
CA LEU A 229 -8.73 7.00 4.61
C LEU A 229 -8.56 8.38 5.23
N ASP A 230 -9.62 9.18 5.05
CA ASP A 230 -9.78 10.53 5.56
C ASP A 230 -9.81 10.59 7.09
N VAL A 231 -9.13 11.58 7.63
CA VAL A 231 -9.10 11.99 9.03
C VAL A 231 -9.34 13.49 9.06
N ASN A 232 -10.09 13.96 10.05
CA ASN A 232 -10.41 15.38 10.18
C ASN A 232 -9.20 16.20 10.63
N ASP A 233 -8.26 16.49 9.72
CA ASP A 233 -7.02 17.20 9.99
C ASP A 233 -6.89 18.55 9.27
N ASN A 234 -7.83 18.88 8.39
CA ASN A 234 -8.00 20.23 7.84
C ASN A 234 -9.17 20.93 8.53
N ALA A 235 -8.94 22.17 8.95
CA ALA A 235 -10.03 23.02 9.44
C ALA A 235 -10.68 23.76 8.25
N PRO A 236 -11.96 24.16 8.37
CA PRO A 236 -12.56 25.06 7.39
C PRO A 236 -11.74 26.34 7.28
N VAL A 237 -11.54 26.89 6.09
CA VAL A 237 -10.78 28.14 5.89
C VAL A 237 -11.63 29.16 5.16
N PHE A 238 -11.87 30.33 5.77
CA PHE A 238 -12.55 31.44 5.09
C PHE A 238 -11.71 31.99 3.94
N THR A 239 -12.39 32.39 2.84
CA THR A 239 -11.70 33.00 1.69
C THR A 239 -11.04 34.34 2.01
N GLN A 240 -11.53 35.05 3.03
CA GLN A 240 -10.96 36.31 3.50
C GLN A 240 -10.97 36.39 5.04
N PRO A 241 -9.93 36.93 5.68
CA PRO A 241 -9.92 37.15 7.13
C PRO A 241 -10.88 38.27 7.54
N THR A 242 -11.22 39.18 6.62
CA THR A 242 -12.17 40.25 6.86
C THR A 242 -13.00 40.55 5.62
N TYR A 243 -14.31 40.50 5.77
CA TYR A 243 -15.29 40.91 4.76
C TYR A 243 -15.79 42.31 5.06
N LYS A 244 -16.14 43.06 4.02
CA LYS A 244 -16.76 44.39 4.13
C LYS A 244 -18.04 44.42 3.32
N ALA A 245 -19.09 44.95 3.92
CA ALA A 245 -20.38 45.14 3.28
C ALA A 245 -20.96 46.50 3.66
N THR A 246 -21.90 46.97 2.85
CA THR A 246 -22.68 48.17 3.16
C THR A 246 -24.15 47.83 3.10
N VAL A 247 -24.91 48.28 4.09
CA VAL A 247 -26.37 48.13 4.14
C VAL A 247 -26.99 49.50 4.36
N THR A 248 -28.06 49.81 3.63
CA THR A 248 -28.79 51.06 3.85
C THR A 248 -29.65 50.92 5.09
N GLU A 249 -29.73 51.94 5.94
CA GLU A 249 -30.69 51.90 7.03
C GLU A 249 -32.13 51.78 6.50
N ASN A 250 -33.06 51.35 7.36
CA ASN A 250 -34.44 51.06 6.96
C ASN A 250 -34.59 49.96 5.87
N SER A 251 -33.52 49.23 5.52
CA SER A 251 -33.60 48.07 4.62
C SER A 251 -34.58 47.02 5.17
N PRO A 252 -35.35 46.35 4.29
CA PRO A 252 -36.32 45.36 4.73
C PRO A 252 -35.64 44.14 5.35
N LYS A 253 -36.34 43.47 6.26
CA LYS A 253 -35.90 42.18 6.81
C LYS A 253 -35.81 41.15 5.68
N GLY A 254 -34.82 40.26 5.78
CA GLY A 254 -34.47 39.30 4.73
C GLY A 254 -33.47 39.83 3.70
N THR A 255 -33.04 41.09 3.79
CA THR A 255 -31.97 41.61 2.92
C THR A 255 -30.67 40.84 3.16
N VAL A 256 -30.07 40.30 2.09
CA VAL A 256 -28.73 39.71 2.13
C VAL A 256 -27.70 40.83 2.20
N VAL A 257 -26.94 40.87 3.29
CA VAL A 257 -25.93 41.91 3.56
C VAL A 257 -24.58 41.52 2.99
N ALA A 258 -24.19 40.25 3.16
CA ALA A 258 -22.96 39.68 2.65
C ALA A 258 -23.11 38.17 2.50
N THR A 259 -22.24 37.55 1.72
CA THR A 259 -22.08 36.09 1.68
C THR A 259 -20.64 35.78 2.04
N VAL A 260 -20.45 34.99 3.09
CA VAL A 260 -19.14 34.46 3.46
C VAL A 260 -18.99 33.05 2.94
N THR A 261 -17.74 32.65 2.67
CA THR A 261 -17.46 31.32 2.14
C THR A 261 -16.19 30.81 2.79
N ALA A 262 -16.29 29.61 3.35
CA ALA A 262 -15.17 28.80 3.79
C ALA A 262 -15.10 27.51 2.96
N SER A 263 -13.90 26.96 2.86
CA SER A 263 -13.63 25.69 2.20
C SER A 263 -12.85 24.77 3.13
N ASP A 264 -13.16 23.49 3.09
CA ASP A 264 -12.49 22.44 3.85
C ASP A 264 -11.97 21.39 2.86
N ALA A 265 -10.75 20.89 3.10
CA ALA A 265 -10.05 20.00 2.17
C ALA A 265 -10.35 18.52 2.42
N ASP A 266 -10.92 18.18 3.57
CA ASP A 266 -11.24 16.81 3.99
C ASP A 266 -12.37 16.20 3.12
N GLN A 267 -12.90 15.05 3.52
CA GLN A 267 -13.97 14.35 2.80
C GLN A 267 -15.22 14.10 3.67
N GLY A 268 -16.40 14.19 3.04
CA GLY A 268 -17.65 13.73 3.65
C GLY A 268 -18.13 14.63 4.79
N SER A 269 -18.28 14.08 5.99
CA SER A 269 -18.68 14.87 7.17
C SER A 269 -17.58 15.82 7.63
N ASN A 270 -16.31 15.42 7.46
CA ASN A 270 -15.15 16.21 7.88
C ASN A 270 -15.02 17.48 7.04
N SER A 271 -15.51 17.48 5.79
CA SER A 271 -15.52 18.68 4.96
C SER A 271 -16.83 19.49 5.02
N LYS A 272 -17.80 19.09 5.86
CA LYS A 272 -19.13 19.69 5.85
C LYS A 272 -19.22 20.86 6.81
N ILE A 273 -19.23 22.05 6.22
CA ILE A 273 -19.14 23.32 6.95
C ILE A 273 -20.52 23.81 7.41
N THR A 274 -20.57 24.32 8.64
CA THR A 274 -21.69 25.08 9.20
C THR A 274 -21.23 26.46 9.66
N TYR A 275 -22.03 27.49 9.33
CA TYR A 275 -21.73 28.88 9.68
C TYR A 275 -22.53 29.35 10.90
N SER A 276 -21.90 30.16 11.76
CA SER A 276 -22.57 30.78 12.92
C SER A 276 -21.99 32.15 13.27
N ILE A 277 -22.78 32.99 13.95
CA ILE A 277 -22.34 34.27 14.51
C ILE A 277 -21.94 34.06 15.97
N THR A 278 -20.70 34.41 16.33
CA THR A 278 -20.18 34.22 17.69
C THR A 278 -20.23 35.48 18.56
N ASN A 279 -20.62 36.64 18.01
CA ASN A 279 -20.76 37.87 18.79
C ASN A 279 -21.64 37.67 20.02
N THR A 280 -21.23 38.28 21.12
CA THR A 280 -22.00 38.36 22.37
C THR A 280 -22.82 39.65 22.48
N LEU A 281 -22.65 40.60 21.54
CA LEU A 281 -23.35 41.88 21.56
C LEU A 281 -24.81 41.72 21.14
N ASP A 282 -25.72 42.20 21.98
CA ASP A 282 -27.17 42.12 21.77
C ASP A 282 -27.66 42.81 20.49
N ASN A 283 -27.02 43.92 20.09
CA ASN A 283 -27.42 44.65 18.89
C ASN A 283 -27.11 43.84 17.62
N VAL A 284 -25.98 43.12 17.56
CA VAL A 284 -25.63 42.25 16.42
C VAL A 284 -26.60 41.08 16.34
N ARG A 285 -26.85 40.37 17.45
CA ARG A 285 -27.75 39.20 17.49
C ARG A 285 -29.20 39.51 17.14
N LYS A 286 -29.65 40.74 17.40
CA LYS A 286 -31.02 41.19 17.07
C LYS A 286 -31.15 41.68 15.63
N SER A 287 -30.05 42.13 15.03
CA SER A 287 -30.05 42.74 13.70
C SER A 287 -29.65 41.77 12.59
N PHE A 288 -28.77 40.80 12.85
CA PHE A 288 -28.21 39.92 11.83
C PHE A 288 -28.33 38.44 12.20
N GLU A 289 -28.53 37.61 11.19
CA GLU A 289 -28.48 36.15 11.25
C GLU A 289 -27.58 35.65 10.11
N VAL A 290 -26.94 34.50 10.27
CA VAL A 290 -26.22 33.82 9.18
C VAL A 290 -26.91 32.52 8.86
N ASN A 291 -27.14 32.26 7.58
CA ASN A 291 -27.61 30.97 7.13
C ASN A 291 -26.48 29.93 7.28
N LYS A 292 -26.77 28.92 8.09
CA LYS A 292 -25.81 27.87 8.48
C LYS A 292 -25.25 27.06 7.31
N GLU A 293 -25.94 26.98 6.17
CA GLU A 293 -25.57 26.09 5.06
C GLU A 293 -24.84 26.81 3.92
N ASN A 294 -25.25 28.06 3.60
CA ASN A 294 -24.71 28.79 2.45
C ASN A 294 -23.88 30.04 2.82
N GLY A 295 -23.78 30.39 4.11
CA GLY A 295 -22.98 31.51 4.58
C GLY A 295 -23.56 32.91 4.26
N GLU A 296 -24.83 33.00 3.87
CA GLU A 296 -25.50 34.29 3.66
C GLU A 296 -25.81 34.96 5.01
N VAL A 297 -25.33 36.19 5.18
CA VAL A 297 -25.64 37.04 6.32
C VAL A 297 -26.87 37.90 5.99
N LEU A 298 -27.95 37.68 6.72
CA LEU A 298 -29.26 38.27 6.51
C LEU A 298 -29.56 39.32 7.58
N LEU A 299 -30.25 40.39 7.17
CA LEU A 299 -30.82 41.38 8.07
C LEU A 299 -32.15 40.88 8.65
N ILE A 300 -32.25 40.68 9.96
CA ILE A 300 -33.47 40.21 10.65
C ILE A 300 -34.12 41.27 11.56
N GLY A 301 -33.34 42.29 11.93
CA GLY A 301 -33.78 43.40 12.76
C GLY A 301 -33.71 44.72 12.01
N ASN A 302 -34.26 45.76 12.62
CA ASN A 302 -34.16 47.10 12.08
C ASN A 302 -32.80 47.68 12.48
N ILE A 303 -32.17 48.40 11.57
CA ILE A 303 -30.93 49.14 11.77
C ILE A 303 -31.20 50.61 11.51
N ASP A 304 -30.49 51.45 12.26
CA ASP A 304 -30.69 52.89 12.37
C ASP A 304 -29.29 53.50 12.46
N PHE A 305 -28.99 54.40 11.53
CA PHE A 305 -27.68 55.01 11.36
C PHE A 305 -27.31 55.92 12.54
N GLU A 306 -28.27 56.70 13.05
CA GLU A 306 -28.09 57.55 14.22
C GLU A 306 -27.75 56.75 15.49
N LYS A 307 -28.24 55.50 15.59
CA LYS A 307 -27.89 54.59 16.69
C LYS A 307 -26.55 53.88 16.48
N SER A 308 -26.26 53.38 15.29
CA SER A 308 -25.07 52.56 15.03
C SER A 308 -24.62 52.67 13.58
N ARG A 309 -23.48 53.34 13.37
CA ARG A 309 -22.92 53.60 12.04
C ARG A 309 -22.23 52.40 11.40
N ASN A 310 -21.76 51.45 12.20
CA ASN A 310 -21.18 50.20 11.73
C ASN A 310 -21.43 49.05 12.70
N PHE A 311 -21.39 47.83 12.16
CA PHE A 311 -21.42 46.59 12.92
C PHE A 311 -20.18 45.76 12.62
N GLN A 312 -19.58 45.20 13.67
CA GLN A 312 -18.51 44.20 13.53
C GLN A 312 -19.05 42.84 13.96
N ILE A 313 -19.13 41.92 13.01
CA ILE A 313 -19.71 40.58 13.17
C ILE A 313 -18.56 39.57 13.07
N ASN A 314 -18.31 38.82 14.14
CA ASN A 314 -17.43 37.67 14.15
C ASN A 314 -18.24 36.44 13.72
N LEU A 315 -17.83 35.86 12.60
CA LEU A 315 -18.40 34.66 12.03
C LEU A 315 -17.46 33.47 12.33
N LEU A 316 -18.05 32.30 12.53
CA LEU A 316 -17.36 31.04 12.77
C LEU A 316 -17.84 30.03 11.72
N ALA A 317 -16.90 29.39 11.05
CA ALA A 317 -17.13 28.20 10.26
C ALA A 317 -16.65 26.99 11.08
N SER A 318 -17.47 25.95 11.15
CA SER A 318 -17.15 24.69 11.83
C SER A 318 -17.47 23.53 10.91
N ASP A 319 -16.56 22.58 10.78
CA ASP A 319 -16.86 21.26 10.21
C ASP A 319 -17.73 20.43 11.19
N GLU A 320 -18.11 19.21 10.79
CA GLU A 320 -18.77 18.27 11.71
C GLU A 320 -17.78 17.48 12.60
N GLY A 321 -16.47 17.60 12.34
CA GLY A 321 -15.39 17.02 13.16
C GLY A 321 -15.00 17.84 14.39
N GLY A 322 -15.43 19.10 14.45
CA GLY A 322 -15.17 20.07 15.51
C GLY A 322 -14.00 21.03 15.26
N LEU A 323 -13.34 21.02 14.10
CA LEU A 323 -12.37 22.05 13.74
C LEU A 323 -13.10 23.30 13.21
N THR A 324 -12.51 24.45 13.50
CA THR A 324 -13.16 25.74 13.26
C THR A 324 -12.19 26.80 12.79
N ASP A 325 -12.71 27.76 12.02
CA ASP A 325 -12.05 29.01 11.67
C ASP A 325 -13.01 30.18 11.87
N SER A 326 -12.45 31.39 12.03
CA SER A 326 -13.22 32.60 12.30
C SER A 326 -12.81 33.76 11.41
N CYS A 327 -13.78 34.53 10.95
CA CYS A 327 -13.54 35.76 10.19
C CYS A 327 -14.36 36.93 10.75
N LYS A 328 -14.00 38.15 10.33
CA LYS A 328 -14.72 39.37 10.70
C LYS A 328 -15.48 39.93 9.51
N LEU A 329 -16.77 40.21 9.66
CA LEU A 329 -17.56 41.00 8.72
C LEU A 329 -17.79 42.41 9.30
N ILE A 330 -17.35 43.43 8.57
CA ILE A 330 -17.60 44.84 8.88
C ILE A 330 -18.73 45.32 7.99
N VAL A 331 -19.84 45.72 8.60
CA VAL A 331 -21.02 46.23 7.90
C VAL A 331 -21.13 47.72 8.18
N ASP A 332 -20.96 48.55 7.15
CA ASP A 332 -21.17 49.99 7.24
C ASP A 332 -22.63 50.33 6.91
N VAL A 333 -23.27 51.12 7.76
CA VAL A 333 -24.66 51.57 7.56
C VAL A 333 -24.65 52.84 6.73
N ARG A 334 -25.47 52.91 5.66
CA ARG A 334 -25.67 54.14 4.89
C ARG A 334 -26.85 54.91 5.44
N ASP A 335 -26.60 56.17 5.78
CA ASP A 335 -27.60 57.16 6.20
C ASP A 335 -28.63 57.40 5.09
N VAL A 336 -29.90 57.41 5.48
CA VAL A 336 -31.05 57.90 4.72
C VAL A 336 -31.69 58.99 5.55
N ASN A 337 -31.80 60.19 4.97
CA ASN A 337 -32.45 61.34 5.62
C ASN A 337 -33.93 61.05 5.97
N ASP A 338 -34.16 60.50 7.16
CA ASP A 338 -35.45 60.13 7.73
C ASP A 338 -35.78 60.96 8.98
N ASN A 339 -34.85 61.80 9.43
CA ASN A 339 -34.98 62.72 10.55
C ASN A 339 -35.33 64.14 10.09
N GLN A 340 -36.51 64.63 10.45
CA GLN A 340 -36.89 66.03 10.20
C GLN A 340 -36.06 66.99 11.06
N PRO A 341 -35.60 68.13 10.53
CA PRO A 341 -34.89 69.13 11.34
C PRO A 341 -35.79 69.69 12.47
N GLU A 342 -35.27 69.67 13.69
CA GLU A 342 -35.94 70.26 14.84
C GLU A 342 -35.58 71.74 14.97
N ILE A 343 -36.61 72.57 15.07
CA ILE A 343 -36.48 74.03 15.21
C ILE A 343 -36.84 74.39 16.65
N ASN A 344 -35.82 74.78 17.43
CA ASN A 344 -36.00 75.23 18.80
C ASN A 344 -35.90 76.75 18.87
N ILE A 345 -36.98 77.41 19.28
CA ILE A 345 -37.00 78.86 19.49
C ILE A 345 -36.31 79.14 20.83
N MET A 346 -35.11 79.73 20.78
CA MET A 346 -34.32 80.03 21.98
C MET A 346 -34.84 81.25 22.72
N SER A 347 -35.30 82.26 21.98
CA SER A 347 -35.91 83.46 22.54
C SER A 347 -36.88 84.06 21.55
N LYS A 348 -37.98 84.62 22.05
CA LYS A 348 -38.99 85.30 21.25
C LYS A 348 -39.49 86.53 22.01
N SER A 349 -39.37 87.69 21.36
CA SER A 349 -39.99 88.93 21.83
C SER A 349 -41.43 88.99 21.32
N ASN A 350 -42.41 89.03 22.23
CA ASN A 350 -43.83 89.10 21.88
C ASN A 350 -44.33 90.55 21.68
N VAL A 351 -43.51 91.54 22.03
CA VAL A 351 -43.82 92.97 21.88
C VAL A 351 -42.62 93.64 21.22
N ILE A 352 -42.88 94.38 20.15
CA ILE A 352 -41.88 95.17 19.42
C ILE A 352 -42.38 96.61 19.46
N SER A 353 -41.52 97.54 19.91
CA SER A 353 -41.85 98.97 19.92
C SER A 353 -41.95 99.51 18.49
N GLU A 354 -42.88 100.43 18.24
CA GLU A 354 -43.03 101.11 16.94
C GLU A 354 -41.81 101.94 16.56
N ASP A 355 -40.99 102.34 17.54
CA ASP A 355 -39.74 103.08 17.36
C ASP A 355 -38.50 102.16 17.18
N ALA A 356 -38.71 100.85 17.00
CA ALA A 356 -37.60 99.89 16.87
C ALA A 356 -36.70 100.22 15.68
N LYS A 357 -35.38 100.29 15.93
CA LYS A 357 -34.38 100.57 14.89
C LYS A 357 -34.26 99.39 13.92
N LEU A 358 -33.80 99.68 12.69
CA LEU A 358 -33.43 98.65 11.71
C LEU A 358 -32.44 97.65 12.34
N SER A 359 -32.65 96.36 12.03
CA SER A 359 -31.87 95.22 12.56
C SER A 359 -32.13 94.84 14.03
N THR A 360 -33.24 95.26 14.62
CA THR A 360 -33.67 94.77 15.94
C THR A 360 -33.97 93.26 15.89
N VAL A 361 -33.29 92.47 16.72
CA VAL A 361 -33.48 91.01 16.79
C VAL A 361 -34.78 90.70 17.54
N VAL A 362 -35.69 89.99 16.89
CA VAL A 362 -37.03 89.66 17.42
C VAL A 362 -37.09 88.23 17.97
N THR A 363 -36.46 87.30 17.27
CA THR A 363 -36.49 85.88 17.59
C THR A 363 -35.12 85.29 17.34
N MET A 364 -34.64 84.47 18.28
CA MET A 364 -33.46 83.65 18.10
C MET A 364 -33.90 82.19 17.96
N ILE A 365 -33.47 81.55 16.89
CA ILE A 365 -33.85 80.18 16.54
C ILE A 365 -32.58 79.34 16.49
N ASN A 366 -32.61 78.19 17.15
CA ASN A 366 -31.63 77.14 16.99
C ASN A 366 -32.20 76.06 16.08
N LYS A 367 -31.43 75.61 15.09
CA LYS A 367 -31.78 74.49 14.22
C LYS A 367 -30.86 73.33 14.56
N MET A 368 -31.43 72.21 15.02
CA MET A 368 -30.68 70.95 15.14
C MET A 368 -31.05 70.04 13.97
N CYS A 369 -30.02 69.44 13.38
CA CYS A 369 -30.14 68.43 12.34
C CYS A 369 -29.35 67.20 12.82
N HIS A 370 -29.98 66.03 12.78
CA HIS A 370 -29.38 64.79 13.28
C HIS A 370 -28.74 63.93 12.18
N SER A 371 -29.02 64.21 10.89
CA SER A 371 -28.39 63.56 9.72
C SER A 371 -27.18 64.37 9.21
N TYR A 372 -26.10 63.68 8.80
CA TYR A 372 -24.85 64.26 8.25
C TYR A 372 -24.38 63.53 7.00
#